data_AF-A0A291QIK5-F1
#
_entry.id   AF-A0A291QIK5-F1
#
_cell.length_a   1.000
_cell.length_b   1.000
_cell.length_c   1.000
_cell.angle_alpha   90.00
_cell.angle_beta   90.00
_cell.angle_gamma   90.00
#
_symmetry.space_group_name_H-M   'P 1'
#
loop_
_entity.id
_entity.type
_entity.pdbx_description
1 polymer ?
#
loop_
_entity_poly.entity_id
_entity_poly.type
_entity_poly.pdbx_seq_one_letter_code
_entity_poly.pdbx_strand_id
1 'polypeptide(L)'
;MIKDPSASGEGPFPYDVLAPAGVTPWTTHADMRDVSFELLARHLMTPVTQQAWDELRTVRRRLLVDLLMYDVDLASELPLAAEELARLMAPLPDPAESAGPPGAPVPEDRARLVADLVRFDV
;
A
#
# COMPACT_ATOMS: atom_id res chain seq x y z
N MET A 1 -17.60 8.78 8.86
CA MET A 1 -16.53 7.78 8.64
C MET A 1 -16.88 6.57 9.47
N ILE A 2 -17.35 5.51 8.82
CA ILE A 2 -17.83 4.28 9.47
C ILE A 2 -16.70 3.27 9.34
N LYS A 3 -16.27 2.68 10.46
CA LYS A 3 -15.23 1.64 10.45
C LYS A 3 -15.86 0.35 9.95
N ASP A 4 -15.16 -0.38 9.09
CA ASP A 4 -15.58 -1.72 8.70
C ASP A 4 -15.58 -2.64 9.95
N PRO A 5 -16.75 -3.18 10.38
CA PRO A 5 -16.83 -4.07 11.54
C PRO A 5 -16.06 -5.38 11.34
N SER A 6 -15.89 -5.81 10.10
CA SER A 6 -15.22 -7.07 9.73
C SER A 6 -13.69 -6.93 9.57
N ALA A 7 -13.20 -5.70 9.39
CA ALA A 7 -11.77 -5.37 9.43
C ALA A 7 -11.21 -5.23 10.86
N SER A 8 -12.04 -5.49 11.88
CA SER A 8 -11.67 -5.45 13.28
C SER A 8 -10.68 -6.58 13.60
N GLY A 9 -9.40 -6.38 13.30
CA GLY A 9 -8.33 -7.08 14.03
C GLY A 9 -8.59 -6.92 15.53
N GLU A 10 -8.32 -7.95 16.33
CA GLU A 10 -8.61 -7.98 17.77
C GLU A 10 -8.04 -6.75 18.49
N GLY A 11 -8.86 -5.70 18.68
CA GLY A 11 -8.46 -4.49 19.37
C GLY A 11 -9.17 -3.21 18.89
N PRO A 12 -9.13 -2.13 19.71
CA PRO A 12 -9.64 -0.82 19.31
C PRO A 12 -8.80 -0.23 18.17
N PHE A 13 -9.46 0.53 17.28
CA PHE A 13 -8.80 1.09 16.10
C PHE A 13 -7.71 2.10 16.52
N PRO A 14 -6.49 2.08 15.93
CA PRO A 14 -5.35 2.85 16.44
C PRO A 14 -5.61 4.36 16.58
N TYR A 15 -6.35 4.95 15.63
CA TYR A 15 -6.72 6.37 15.70
C TYR A 15 -7.70 6.70 16.85
N ASP A 16 -8.58 5.77 17.23
CA ASP A 16 -9.47 6.00 18.37
C ASP A 16 -8.70 5.99 19.69
N VAL A 17 -7.77 5.05 19.80
CA VAL A 17 -6.91 4.88 20.98
C VAL A 17 -6.08 6.14 21.23
N LEU A 18 -5.61 6.77 20.16
CA LEU A 18 -4.74 7.94 20.22
C LEU A 18 -5.48 9.29 20.10
N ALA A 19 -6.80 9.27 19.89
CA ALA A 19 -7.62 10.48 19.81
C ALA A 19 -7.47 11.41 21.04
N PRO A 20 -7.35 10.91 22.29
CA PRO A 20 -7.08 11.77 23.45
C PRO A 20 -5.74 12.53 23.38
N ALA A 21 -4.77 12.03 22.61
CA ALA A 21 -3.51 12.73 22.34
C ALA A 21 -3.61 13.69 21.14
N GLY A 22 -4.80 13.85 20.54
CA GLY A 22 -5.04 14.72 19.39
C GLY A 22 -4.67 14.10 18.04
N VAL A 23 -4.42 12.79 18.02
CA VAL A 23 -4.07 12.07 16.78
C VAL A 23 -5.33 11.84 15.95
N THR A 24 -5.23 12.12 14.66
CA THR A 24 -6.29 11.89 13.67
C THR A 24 -5.68 11.25 12.41
N PRO A 25 -6.48 10.71 11.48
CA PRO A 25 -5.98 10.24 10.19
C PRO A 25 -5.20 11.29 9.40
N TRP A 26 -5.49 12.59 9.64
CA TRP A 26 -4.84 13.72 8.99
C TRP A 26 -3.53 14.14 9.65
N THR A 27 -3.18 13.60 10.82
CA THR A 27 -1.91 13.89 11.50
C THR A 27 -0.75 13.51 10.58
N THR A 28 0.21 14.39 10.36
CA THR A 28 1.31 14.07 9.42
C THR A 28 2.15 12.91 9.95
N HIS A 29 2.88 12.21 9.07
CA HIS A 29 3.78 11.16 9.53
C HIS A 29 4.94 11.73 10.38
N ALA A 30 5.35 12.97 10.13
CA ALA A 30 6.35 13.64 10.94
C ALA A 30 5.83 13.83 12.38
N ASP A 31 4.64 14.41 12.54
CA ASP A 31 4.03 14.64 13.85
C ASP A 31 3.73 13.33 14.60
N MET A 32 3.39 12.26 13.87
CA MET A 32 3.15 10.93 14.45
C MET A 32 4.36 10.37 15.22
N ARG A 33 5.58 10.75 14.85
CA ARG A 33 6.79 10.31 15.57
C ARG A 33 6.86 10.93 16.97
N ASP A 34 6.41 12.17 17.10
CA ASP A 34 6.47 12.94 18.33
C ASP A 34 5.29 12.66 19.27
N VAL A 35 4.25 11.97 18.80
CA VAL A 35 3.08 11.54 19.61
C VAL A 35 3.49 10.80 20.88
N SER A 36 4.57 10.02 20.83
CA SER A 36 5.09 9.32 22.02
C SER A 36 5.45 10.27 23.17
N PHE A 37 5.95 11.47 22.88
CA PHE A 37 6.26 12.49 23.88
C PHE A 37 4.99 13.09 24.47
N GLU A 38 3.98 13.37 23.64
CA GLU A 38 2.67 13.84 24.11
C GLU A 38 1.98 12.80 25.00
N LEU A 39 2.05 11.52 24.64
CA LEU A 39 1.53 10.43 25.47
C LEU A 39 2.22 10.37 26.83
N LEU A 40 3.54 10.54 26.88
CA LEU A 40 4.28 10.58 28.13
C LEU A 40 3.95 11.82 28.96
N ALA A 41 3.95 13.01 28.34
CA ALA A 41 3.69 14.28 28.98
C ALA A 41 2.29 14.35 29.61
N ARG A 42 1.30 13.70 28.99
CA ARG A 42 -0.08 13.65 29.46
C ARG A 42 -0.38 12.42 30.32
N HIS A 43 0.61 11.59 30.65
CA HIS A 43 0.44 10.33 31.37
C HIS A 43 -0.56 9.36 30.71
N LEU A 44 -0.60 9.35 29.37
CA LEU A 44 -1.45 8.49 28.55
C LEU A 44 -0.67 7.30 27.95
N MET A 45 0.60 7.11 28.31
CA MET A 45 1.41 5.97 27.85
C MET A 45 1.03 4.69 28.60
N THR A 46 0.22 3.87 27.94
CA THR A 46 -0.26 2.56 28.39
C THR A 46 0.15 1.51 27.35
N PRO A 47 0.13 0.20 27.66
CA PRO A 47 0.43 -0.82 26.66
C PRO A 47 -0.45 -0.71 25.39
N VAL A 48 -1.73 -0.35 25.56
CA VAL A 48 -2.67 -0.21 24.44
C VAL A 48 -2.34 1.01 23.57
N THR A 49 -2.05 2.16 24.17
CA THR A 49 -1.67 3.36 23.42
C THR A 49 -0.29 3.24 22.79
N GLN A 50 0.65 2.54 23.45
CA GLN A 50 1.94 2.21 22.88
C GLN A 50 1.81 1.32 21.64
N GLN A 51 0.98 0.27 21.72
CA GLN A 51 0.73 -0.61 20.58
C GLN A 51 0.06 0.13 19.41
N ALA A 52 -0.94 0.97 19.70
CA ALA A 52 -1.56 1.81 18.67
C ALA A 52 -0.55 2.77 18.02
N TRP A 53 0.35 3.35 18.81
CA TRP A 53 1.43 4.19 18.28
C TRP A 53 2.42 3.38 17.43
N ASP A 54 2.78 2.16 17.83
CA ASP A 54 3.63 1.27 17.05
C ASP A 54 3.03 0.93 15.67
N GLU A 55 1.71 0.76 15.58
CA GLU A 55 1.01 0.56 14.30
C GLU A 55 1.04 1.80 13.40
N LEU A 56 1.02 3.02 13.95
CA LEU A 56 0.95 4.25 13.15
C LEU A 56 2.31 4.92 12.89
N ARG A 57 3.35 4.65 13.71
CA ARG A 57 4.64 5.35 13.60
C ARG A 57 5.50 4.94 12.42
N THR A 58 5.14 3.86 11.72
CA THR A 58 5.84 3.44 10.49
C THR A 58 4.93 3.62 9.29
N VAL A 59 5.47 4.14 8.18
CA VAL A 59 4.68 4.41 6.96
C VAL A 59 3.97 3.15 6.47
N ARG A 60 4.69 2.01 6.43
CA ARG A 60 4.15 0.74 5.94
C ARG A 60 2.93 0.27 6.74
N ARG A 61 3.01 0.25 8.07
CA ARG A 61 1.89 -0.21 8.92
C ARG A 61 0.74 0.79 8.92
N ARG A 62 1.06 2.09 8.95
CA ARG A 62 0.07 3.14 8.85
C ARG A 62 -0.76 3.07 7.56
N LEU A 63 -0.11 2.84 6.41
CA LEU A 63 -0.83 2.65 5.14
C LEU A 63 -1.80 1.47 5.18
N LEU A 64 -1.45 0.38 5.87
CA LEU A 64 -2.37 -0.75 6.05
C LEU A 64 -3.57 -0.35 6.91
N VAL A 65 -3.34 0.38 8.02
CA VAL A 65 -4.43 0.89 8.86
C VAL A 65 -5.32 1.84 8.07
N ASP A 66 -4.75 2.77 7.32
CA ASP A 66 -5.47 3.76 6.51
C ASP A 66 -6.31 3.07 5.41
N LEU A 67 -5.81 1.98 4.82
CA LEU A 67 -6.56 1.18 3.84
C LEU A 67 -7.83 0.57 4.44
N LEU A 68 -7.78 0.11 5.69
CA LEU A 68 -8.97 -0.41 6.40
C LEU A 68 -10.00 0.67 6.75
N MET A 69 -9.64 1.95 6.60
CA MET A 69 -10.56 3.08 6.78
C MET A 69 -11.28 3.46 5.49
N TYR A 70 -10.85 2.93 4.34
CA TYR A 70 -11.40 3.30 3.06
C TYR A 70 -12.75 2.60 2.87
N ASP A 71 -13.81 3.39 2.83
CA ASP A 71 -15.15 2.94 2.52
C ASP A 71 -15.25 2.76 0.99
N VAL A 72 -15.03 1.53 0.54
CA VAL A 72 -15.16 1.16 -0.88
C VAL A 72 -16.62 0.78 -1.11
N ASP A 73 -17.30 1.51 -1.99
CA ASP A 73 -18.59 1.07 -2.50
C ASP A 73 -18.39 -0.11 -3.45
N LEU A 74 -18.39 -1.32 -2.87
CA LEU A 74 -18.16 -2.56 -3.62
C LEU A 74 -19.15 -2.73 -4.78
N ALA A 75 -20.37 -2.22 -4.68
CA ALA A 75 -21.37 -2.38 -5.73
C ALA A 75 -21.00 -1.60 -7.00
N SER A 76 -20.37 -0.42 -6.86
CA SER A 76 -19.91 0.39 -7.98
C SER A 76 -18.49 0.04 -8.43
N GLU A 77 -17.61 -0.35 -7.51
CA GLU A 77 -16.19 -0.59 -7.79
C GLU A 77 -15.89 -2.00 -8.31
N LEU A 78 -16.62 -3.04 -7.87
CA LEU A 78 -16.35 -4.43 -8.30
C LEU A 78 -16.46 -4.65 -9.81
N PRO A 79 -17.46 -4.10 -10.54
CA PRO A 79 -17.52 -4.26 -11.99
C PRO A 79 -16.29 -3.69 -12.70
N LEU A 80 -15.84 -2.49 -12.30
CA LEU A 80 -14.67 -1.83 -12.87
C LEU A 80 -13.38 -2.62 -12.60
N ALA A 81 -13.21 -3.09 -11.36
CA ALA A 81 -12.06 -3.91 -10.97
C ALA A 81 -12.03 -5.25 -11.73
N ALA A 82 -13.19 -5.88 -11.96
CA ALA A 82 -13.30 -7.12 -12.71
C ALA A 82 -12.94 -6.92 -14.20
N GLU A 83 -13.39 -5.82 -14.82
CA GLU A 83 -13.02 -5.46 -16.19
C GLU A 83 -11.51 -5.20 -16.33
N GLU A 84 -10.91 -4.50 -15.37
CA GLU A 84 -9.46 -4.24 -15.37
C GLU A 84 -8.66 -5.54 -15.21
N LEU A 85 -9.04 -6.39 -14.26
CA LEU A 85 -8.40 -7.70 -14.07
C LEU A 85 -8.56 -8.57 -15.32
N ALA A 86 -9.72 -8.59 -15.95
CA ALA A 86 -9.93 -9.31 -17.20
C ALA A 86 -9.00 -8.80 -18.32
N ARG A 87 -8.75 -7.49 -18.39
CA ARG A 87 -7.80 -6.89 -19.34
C ARG A 87 -6.35 -7.29 -19.02
N LEU A 88 -5.96 -7.25 -17.76
CA LEU A 88 -4.60 -7.58 -17.31
C LEU A 88 -4.30 -9.08 -17.44
N MET A 89 -5.32 -9.92 -17.25
CA MET A 89 -5.22 -11.37 -17.42
C MET A 89 -5.48 -11.82 -18.86
N ALA A 90 -5.87 -10.92 -19.76
CA ALA A 90 -5.99 -11.24 -21.16
C ALA A 90 -4.63 -11.76 -21.67
N PRO A 91 -4.62 -12.88 -22.42
CA PRO A 91 -3.38 -13.41 -22.94
C PRO A 91 -2.66 -12.33 -23.73
N LEU A 92 -1.37 -12.14 -23.44
CA LEU A 92 -0.52 -11.33 -24.32
C LEU A 92 -0.67 -11.90 -25.74
N PRO A 93 -0.79 -11.05 -26.77
CA PRO A 93 -0.75 -11.52 -28.15
C PRO A 93 0.49 -12.40 -28.34
N ASP A 94 0.30 -13.53 -29.02
CA ASP A 94 1.35 -14.52 -29.19
C ASP A 94 2.61 -13.83 -29.76
N PRO A 95 3.78 -13.93 -29.11
CA PRO A 95 5.00 -13.37 -29.69
C PRO A 95 5.29 -13.93 -31.08
N ALA A 96 4.69 -15.06 -31.48
CA ALA A 96 4.75 -15.58 -32.84
C ALA A 96 4.06 -14.70 -33.90
N GLU A 97 3.03 -13.91 -33.53
CA GLU A 97 2.36 -12.98 -34.46
C GLU A 97 3.11 -11.63 -34.58
N SER A 98 3.99 -11.32 -33.63
CA SER A 98 4.80 -10.09 -33.62
C SER A 98 6.29 -10.34 -33.91
N ALA A 99 6.72 -11.60 -33.93
CA ALA A 99 8.00 -12.02 -34.45
C ALA A 99 7.90 -12.01 -35.99
N GLY A 100 8.67 -11.10 -36.61
CA GLY A 100 9.03 -11.25 -38.01
C GLY A 100 9.61 -12.66 -38.28
N PRO A 101 9.76 -13.04 -39.56
CA PRO A 101 10.11 -14.40 -39.96
C PRO A 101 11.30 -14.95 -39.14
N PRO A 102 11.25 -16.25 -38.73
CA PRO A 102 12.30 -16.85 -37.91
C PRO A 102 13.67 -16.66 -38.56
N GLY A 103 14.57 -15.97 -37.85
CA GLY A 103 15.90 -15.59 -38.34
C GLY A 103 16.06 -14.12 -38.73
N ALA A 104 15.04 -13.28 -38.58
CA ALA A 104 15.20 -11.83 -38.71
C ALA A 104 16.23 -11.33 -37.67
N PRO A 105 17.25 -10.56 -38.08
CA PRO A 105 18.25 -10.04 -37.16
C PRO A 105 17.56 -9.16 -36.11
N VAL A 106 17.89 -9.39 -34.84
CA VAL A 106 17.44 -8.52 -33.75
C VAL A 106 17.94 -7.11 -34.07
N PRO A 107 17.07 -6.08 -34.08
CA PRO A 107 17.50 -4.70 -34.28
C PRO A 107 18.60 -4.34 -33.29
N GLU A 108 19.69 -3.72 -33.76
CA GLU A 108 20.91 -3.46 -32.96
C GLU A 108 20.60 -2.73 -31.65
N ASP A 109 19.59 -1.86 -31.65
CA ASP A 109 19.13 -1.12 -30.47
C ASP A 109 18.58 -2.03 -29.37
N ARG A 110 17.84 -3.09 -29.73
CA ARG A 110 17.35 -4.10 -28.78
C ARG A 110 18.48 -4.99 -28.28
N ALA A 111 19.45 -5.31 -29.13
CA ALA A 111 20.62 -6.10 -28.73
C ALA A 111 21.49 -5.35 -27.71
N ARG A 112 21.68 -4.03 -27.89
CA ARG A 112 22.34 -3.16 -26.91
C ARG A 112 21.61 -3.12 -25.57
N LEU A 113 20.30 -2.93 -25.60
CA LEU A 113 19.49 -2.81 -24.37
C LEU A 113 19.53 -4.09 -23.51
N VAL A 114 19.55 -5.26 -24.15
CA VAL A 114 19.72 -6.55 -23.45
C VAL A 114 21.15 -6.71 -22.90
N ALA A 115 22.17 -6.30 -23.66
CA ALA A 115 23.55 -6.34 -23.19
C ALA A 115 23.78 -5.43 -21.96
N ASP A 116 23.12 -4.27 -21.93
CA ASP A 116 23.16 -3.34 -20.80
C ASP A 116 22.41 -3.88 -19.57
N LEU A 117 21.28 -4.57 -19.77
CA LEU A 117 20.49 -5.19 -18.68
C LEU A 117 21.16 -6.43 -18.06
N VAL A 118 21.94 -7.19 -18.84
CA VAL A 118 22.63 -8.40 -18.37
C VAL A 118 23.94 -8.07 -17.66
N ARG A 119 24.48 -6.86 -17.83
CA ARG A 119 25.54 -6.32 -16.97
C ARG A 119 24.95 -5.83 -15.64
N PHE A 120 24.60 -6.77 -14.78
CA PHE A 120 24.54 -6.47 -13.35
C PHE A 120 25.99 -6.33 -12.87
N ASP A 121 26.43 -5.09 -12.66
CA ASP A 121 27.68 -4.80 -11.95
C ASP A 121 27.59 -5.37 -10.52
N VAL A 122 28.60 -6.15 -10.14
CA VAL A 122 28.94 -6.55 -8.76
C VAL A 122 30.13 -5.71 -8.32
#